data_AF-A0A2N6FTH0-F1
#
_entry.id   AF-A0A2N6FTH0-F1
#
_cell.length_a   1.000
_cell.length_b   1.000
_cell.length_c   1.000
_cell.angle_alpha   90.00
_cell.angle_beta   90.00
_cell.angle_gamma   90.00
#
_symmetry.space_group_name_H-M   'P 1'
#
loop_
_entity.id
_entity.type
_entity.pdbx_description
1 polymer ?
#
loop_
_entity_poly.entity_id
_entity_poly.type
_entity_poly.pdbx_seq_one_letter_code
_entity_poly.pdbx_strand_id
1 'polypeptide(L)'
;MRNYQLIGQIKGAKVVTRKDKQTQQTLANTEVIVQYEDYDKNGELVLDTDTVQFPATDVDIFKAHVNKFIVVPYIFLATKGGTYMFPDDNMNYHFYDTNPLLIKDSKDNKKVS
;
A
#
# COMPACT_ATOMS: atom_id res chain seq x y z
N MET A 1 -5.17 -4.82 -18.80
CA MET A 1 -5.15 -5.17 -17.36
C MET A 1 -5.92 -4.10 -16.61
N ARG A 2 -6.73 -4.47 -15.60
CA ARG A 2 -7.33 -3.48 -14.69
C ARG A 2 -6.36 -3.27 -13.54
N ASN A 3 -5.96 -2.03 -13.32
CA ASN A 3 -5.13 -1.64 -12.19
C ASN A 3 -6.06 -1.20 -11.06
N TYR A 4 -5.87 -1.76 -9.87
CA TYR A 4 -6.61 -1.37 -8.68
C TYR A 4 -5.69 -0.56 -7.78
N GLN A 5 -6.18 0.53 -7.23
CA GLN A 5 -5.43 1.37 -6.31
C GLN A 5 -6.02 1.13 -4.92
N LEU A 6 -5.25 0.48 -4.05
CA LEU A 6 -5.64 0.30 -2.67
C LEU A 6 -5.00 1.41 -1.83
N ILE A 7 -5.76 1.92 -0.88
CA ILE A 7 -5.31 2.97 0.04
C ILE A 7 -5.23 2.36 1.42
N GLY A 8 -4.02 2.34 1.96
CA GLY A 8 -3.78 1.85 3.30
C GLY A 8 -2.88 2.79 4.08
N GLN A 9 -2.74 2.51 5.37
CA GLN A 9 -1.89 3.27 6.27
C GLN A 9 -0.60 2.51 6.53
N ILE A 10 0.54 3.20 6.42
CA ILE A 10 1.85 2.62 6.70
C ILE A 10 1.97 2.40 8.20
N LYS A 11 2.21 1.16 8.63
CA LYS A 11 2.40 0.81 10.05
C LYS A 11 3.87 0.59 10.42
N GLY A 12 4.70 0.26 9.43
CA GLY A 12 6.13 0.11 9.66
C GLY A 12 6.86 -0.25 8.38
N ALA A 13 8.18 -0.07 8.41
CA ALA A 13 9.07 -0.44 7.34
C ALA A 13 10.40 -0.97 7.89
N LYS A 14 10.90 -2.05 7.29
CA LYS A 14 12.18 -2.68 7.66
C LYS A 14 12.90 -3.18 6.41
N VAL A 15 14.23 -3.22 6.46
CA VAL A 15 15.02 -3.93 5.44
C VAL A 15 15.02 -5.41 5.77
N VAL A 16 14.76 -6.25 4.77
CA VAL A 16 14.93 -7.69 4.85
C VAL A 16 15.93 -8.13 3.80
N THR A 17 16.95 -8.86 4.24
CA THR A 17 17.96 -9.44 3.39
C THR A 17 17.70 -10.93 3.23
N ARG A 18 17.63 -11.41 1.99
CA ARG A 18 17.50 -12.83 1.66
C ARG A 18 18.67 -13.25 0.80
N LYS A 19 19.27 -14.39 1.13
CA LYS A 19 20.25 -15.04 0.28
C LYS A 19 19.56 -15.96 -0.72
N ASP A 20 19.77 -15.73 -2.00
CA ASP A 20 19.33 -16.62 -3.05
C ASP A 20 20.18 -17.90 -3.01
N LYS A 21 19.52 -19.06 -2.94
CA LYS A 21 20.19 -20.36 -2.80
C LYS A 21 20.84 -20.83 -4.11
N GLN A 22 20.34 -20.38 -5.27
CA GLN A 22 20.84 -20.75 -6.59
C GLN A 22 21.98 -19.82 -7.02
N THR A 23 21.82 -18.52 -6.86
CA THR A 23 22.82 -17.53 -7.33
C THR A 23 23.84 -17.14 -6.25
N GLN A 24 23.61 -17.53 -4.99
CA GLN A 24 24.39 -17.13 -3.81
C GLN A 24 24.41 -15.61 -3.55
N GLN A 25 23.66 -14.83 -4.34
CA GLN A 25 23.58 -13.39 -4.18
C GLN A 25 22.72 -13.02 -2.98
N THR A 26 23.08 -11.93 -2.30
CA THR A 26 22.27 -11.36 -1.22
C THR A 26 21.37 -10.30 -1.83
N LEU A 27 20.06 -10.56 -1.80
CA LEU A 27 19.02 -9.62 -2.19
C LEU A 27 18.56 -8.87 -0.94
N ALA A 28 18.36 -7.57 -1.06
CA ALA A 28 17.83 -6.73 0.01
C ALA A 28 16.61 -5.96 -0.51
N ASN A 29 15.51 -6.06 0.22
CA ASN A 29 14.27 -5.34 -0.07
C ASN A 29 13.80 -4.61 1.19
N THR A 30 13.06 -3.52 1.00
CA THR A 30 12.28 -2.90 2.07
C THR A 30 10.92 -3.60 2.15
N GLU A 31 10.60 -4.19 3.29
CA GLU A 31 9.25 -4.66 3.61
C GLU A 31 8.49 -3.55 4.33
N VAL A 32 7.39 -3.11 3.73
CA VAL A 32 6.49 -2.09 4.29
C VAL A 32 5.18 -2.77 4.69
N ILE A 33 4.80 -2.63 5.95
CA ILE A 33 3.53 -3.13 6.46
C ILE A 33 2.47 -2.06 6.22
N VAL A 34 1.46 -2.40 5.43
CA VAL A 34 0.33 -1.52 5.08
C VAL A 34 -0.94 -2.10 5.70
N GLN A 35 -1.65 -1.30 6.48
CA GLN A 35 -2.96 -1.65 7.02
C GLN A 35 -4.07 -1.07 6.14
N TYR A 36 -5.01 -1.92 5.76
CA TYR A 36 -6.22 -1.54 5.06
C TYR A 36 -7.42 -1.63 6.00
N GLU A 37 -8.39 -0.74 5.79
CA GLU A 37 -9.67 -0.74 6.50
C GLU A 37 -10.73 -1.29 5.56
N ASP A 38 -11.54 -2.22 6.06
CA ASP A 38 -12.71 -2.79 5.38
C ASP A 38 -13.85 -2.95 6.39
N TYR A 39 -15.04 -3.29 5.90
CA TYR A 39 -16.21 -3.56 6.73
C TYR A 39 -16.81 -4.91 6.40
N ASP A 40 -17.10 -5.70 7.43
CA ASP A 40 -17.73 -7.00 7.24
C ASP A 40 -19.21 -6.87 6.84
N LYS A 41 -19.88 -8.01 6.66
CA LYS A 41 -21.31 -8.06 6.30
C LYS A 41 -22.24 -7.46 7.36
N ASN A 42 -21.77 -7.32 8.59
CA ASN A 42 -22.51 -6.74 9.71
C ASN A 42 -22.19 -5.25 9.90
N GLY A 43 -21.26 -4.69 9.12
CA GLY A 43 -20.80 -3.31 9.24
C GLY A 43 -19.75 -3.10 10.33
N GLU A 44 -19.13 -4.17 10.84
CA GLU A 44 -18.04 -4.08 11.80
C GLU A 44 -16.72 -3.75 11.07
N LEU A 45 -15.90 -2.89 11.67
CA LEU A 45 -14.60 -2.53 11.13
C LEU A 45 -13.67 -3.74 11.17
N VAL A 46 -13.15 -4.10 10.00
CA VAL A 46 -12.12 -5.13 9.82
C VAL A 46 -10.84 -4.45 9.36
N LEU A 47 -9.73 -4.82 9.99
CA LEU A 47 -8.41 -4.35 9.61
C LEU A 47 -7.65 -5.50 8.96
N ASP A 48 -7.21 -5.29 7.74
CA ASP A 48 -6.33 -6.21 7.03
C ASP A 48 -4.91 -5.62 6.97
N THR A 49 -3.90 -6.49 6.96
CA THR A 49 -2.50 -6.05 6.88
C THR A 49 -1.77 -6.83 5.82
N ASP A 50 -1.16 -6.10 4.88
CA ASP A 50 -0.32 -6.68 3.84
C ASP A 50 1.13 -6.20 3.98
N THR A 51 2.07 -7.02 3.50
CA THR A 51 3.49 -6.68 3.44
C THR A 51 3.89 -6.44 2.00
N VAL A 52 4.09 -5.17 1.64
CA VAL A 52 4.48 -4.75 0.31
C VAL A 52 5.99 -4.58 0.24
N GLN A 53 6.60 -5.10 -0.83
CA GLN A 53 8.04 -5.03 -1.03
C GLN A 53 8.43 -3.85 -1.94
N PHE A 54 9.45 -3.12 -1.52
CA PHE A 54 10.02 -1.97 -2.23
C PHE A 54 11.55 -2.11 -2.31
N PRO A 55 12.23 -1.29 -3.13
CA PRO A 55 13.69 -1.23 -3.14
C PRO A 55 14.27 -0.98 -1.73
N ALA A 56 15.41 -1.62 -1.42
CA ALA A 56 16.06 -1.44 -0.12
C ALA A 56 16.46 0.02 0.20
N THR A 57 16.63 0.85 -0.83
CA THR A 57 16.98 2.28 -0.71
C THR A 57 15.88 3.11 -0.04
N ASP A 58 14.64 2.61 -0.04
CA ASP A 58 13.47 3.42 0.30
C ASP A 58 13.06 3.26 1.79
N VAL A 59 13.77 2.43 2.56
CA VAL A 59 13.40 2.16 3.97
C VAL A 59 13.27 3.43 4.80
N ASP A 60 14.18 4.39 4.62
CA ASP A 60 14.20 5.61 5.42
C ASP A 60 13.03 6.54 5.07
N ILE A 61 12.63 6.59 3.78
CA ILE A 61 11.46 7.37 3.38
C ILE A 61 10.19 6.77 3.97
N PHE A 62 10.04 5.44 3.96
CA PHE A 62 8.87 4.78 4.55
C PHE A 62 8.83 4.89 6.07
N LYS A 63 9.98 4.80 6.75
CA LYS A 63 10.07 5.03 8.21
C LYS A 63 9.67 6.45 8.59
N ALA A 64 10.03 7.45 7.79
CA ALA A 64 9.62 8.83 8.02
C ALA A 64 8.12 9.08 7.79
N HIS A 65 7.43 8.18 7.07
CA HIS A 65 6.01 8.30 6.71
C HIS A 65 5.12 7.25 7.41
N VAL A 66 5.59 6.65 8.51
CA VAL A 66 4.74 5.80 9.36
C VAL A 66 3.51 6.58 9.83
N ASN A 67 2.36 5.91 9.86
CA ASN A 67 1.02 6.44 10.10
C ASN A 67 0.46 7.37 9.01
N LYS A 68 1.17 7.58 7.90
CA LYS A 68 0.60 8.25 6.72
C LYS A 68 -0.10 7.23 5.82
N PHE A 69 -1.00 7.74 4.99
CA PHE A 69 -1.68 6.95 3.98
C PHE A 69 -0.81 6.83 2.73
N ILE A 70 -0.86 5.67 2.09
CA ILE A 70 -0.20 5.38 0.82
C ILE A 70 -1.22 4.78 -0.15
N VAL A 71 -1.11 5.17 -1.41
CA VAL A 71 -1.78 4.49 -2.52
C VAL A 71 -0.83 3.44 -3.07
N VAL A 72 -1.23 2.17 -3.02
CA VAL A 72 -0.50 1.04 -3.59
C VAL A 72 -1.26 0.51 -4.81
N PRO A 73 -0.69 0.59 -6.02
CA PRO A 73 -1.29 -0.04 -7.19
C PRO A 73 -1.08 -1.56 -7.15
N TYR A 74 -2.15 -2.31 -7.43
CA TYR A 74 -2.17 -3.76 -7.57
C TYR A 74 -2.57 -4.16 -8.99
N ILE A 75 -1.90 -5.20 -9.48
CA ILE A 75 -2.20 -5.87 -10.74
C ILE A 75 -2.96 -7.16 -10.45
N PHE A 76 -4.02 -7.39 -11.23
CA PHE A 76 -4.75 -8.64 -11.23
C PHE A 76 -4.24 -9.59 -12.30
N LEU A 77 -3.90 -10.82 -11.89
CA LEU A 77 -3.58 -11.92 -12.78
C LEU A 77 -4.67 -12.98 -12.70
N ALA A 78 -5.47 -13.11 -13.76
CA ALA A 78 -6.42 -14.20 -13.91
C ALA A 78 -5.74 -15.39 -14.59
N THR A 79 -5.66 -16.51 -13.88
CA THR A 79 -5.11 -17.78 -14.38
C THR A 79 -6.20 -18.85 -14.37
N LYS A 80 -5.96 -20.00 -15.03
CA LYS A 80 -6.89 -21.14 -14.98
C LYS A 80 -7.14 -21.66 -13.55
N GLY A 81 -6.22 -21.42 -12.62
CA GLY A 81 -6.29 -21.86 -11.22
C GLY A 81 -6.91 -20.83 -10.26
N GLY A 82 -7.27 -19.64 -10.74
CA GLY A 82 -7.82 -18.58 -9.90
C GLY A 82 -7.32 -17.19 -10.27
N THR A 83 -7.78 -16.22 -9.49
CA THR A 83 -7.45 -14.82 -9.65
C THR A 83 -6.56 -14.37 -8.49
N TYR A 84 -5.44 -13.74 -8.80
CA TYR A 84 -4.45 -13.30 -7.83
C TYR A 84 -4.20 -11.79 -7.96
N MET A 85 -3.92 -11.14 -6.84
CA MET A 85 -3.54 -9.73 -6.76
C MET A 85 -2.10 -9.62 -6.27
N PHE A 86 -1.32 -8.75 -6.92
CA PHE A 86 0.05 -8.46 -6.52
C PHE A 86 0.31 -6.95 -6.63
N PRO A 87 1.13 -6.37 -5.74
CA PRO A 87 1.59 -5.00 -5.91
C PRO A 87 2.33 -4.83 -7.25
N ASP A 88 2.19 -3.68 -7.91
CA ASP A 88 2.89 -3.38 -9.17
C ASP A 88 4.36 -3.00 -8.94
N ASP A 89 5.30 -3.78 -9.45
CA ASP A 89 6.74 -3.53 -9.29
C ASP A 89 7.22 -2.20 -9.90
N ASN A 90 6.49 -1.62 -10.86
CA ASN A 90 6.83 -0.33 -11.48
C ASN A 90 6.13 0.86 -10.81
N MET A 91 5.60 0.67 -9.60
CA MET A 91 4.80 1.69 -8.93
C MET A 91 5.61 2.94 -8.54
N ASN A 92 4.98 4.11 -8.68
CA ASN A 92 5.35 5.30 -7.92
C ASN A 92 4.42 5.39 -6.71
N TYR A 93 4.97 5.68 -5.54
CA TYR A 93 4.19 5.88 -4.32
C TYR A 93 3.96 7.36 -4.03
N HIS A 94 2.78 7.65 -3.48
CA HIS A 94 2.41 8.98 -2.98
C HIS A 94 1.91 8.83 -1.55
N PHE A 95 2.39 9.70 -0.66
CA PHE A 95 1.99 9.74 0.74
C PHE A 95 0.96 10.84 0.99
N TYR A 96 0.01 10.57 1.88
CA TYR A 96 -1.04 11.50 2.26
C TYR A 96 -1.18 11.53 3.79
N ASP A 97 -1.39 12.72 4.36
CA ASP A 97 -1.58 12.85 5.80
C ASP A 97 -2.97 12.36 6.26
N THR A 98 -3.95 12.37 5.35
CA THR A 98 -5.32 11.87 5.56
C THR A 98 -5.72 10.93 4.44
N ASN A 99 -6.72 10.09 4.66
CA ASN A 99 -7.25 9.21 3.62
C ASN A 99 -7.73 10.04 2.40
N PRO A 100 -7.11 9.90 1.21
CA PRO A 100 -7.41 10.73 0.05
C PRO A 100 -8.77 10.42 -0.59
N LEU A 101 -9.49 9.37 -0.17
CA LEU A 101 -10.89 9.16 -0.57
C LEU A 101 -11.87 9.97 0.28
N LEU A 102 -11.45 10.44 1.46
CA LEU A 102 -12.29 11.17 2.40
C LEU A 102 -12.17 12.69 2.23
N ILE A 103 -11.89 13.18 1.01
CA ILE A 103 -11.89 14.62 0.73
C ILE A 103 -13.29 15.14 1.05
N LYS A 104 -13.43 15.83 2.19
CA LYS A 104 -14.62 16.63 2.50
C LYS A 104 -14.82 17.59 1.34
N ASP A 105 -15.96 17.49 0.67
CA ASP A 105 -16.47 18.50 -0.25
C ASP A 105 -16.42 19.86 0.44
N SER A 106 -15.32 20.59 0.24
CA SER A 106 -15.15 21.97 0.69
C SER A 106 -15.78 22.89 -0.36
N LYS A 107 -17.04 22.62 -0.70
CA LYS A 107 -17.88 23.44 -1.58
C LYS A 107 -19.17 23.93 -0.93
N ASP A 108 -19.28 23.88 0.40
CA ASP A 108 -20.43 24.42 1.13
C ASP A 108 -20.14 25.66 1.97
N ASN A 109 -19.21 26.52 1.54
CA ASN A 109 -19.09 27.86 2.11
C ASN A 109 -18.66 28.90 1.07
N LYS A 110 -19.60 29.28 0.20
CA LYS A 110 -19.69 30.62 -0.40
C LYS A 110 -21.09 30.83 -0.97
N LYS A 111 -22.05 31.11 -0.10
CA LYS A 111 -23.12 32.07 -0.42
C LYS A 111 -22.90 33.29 0.46
N VAL A 112 -22.14 34.21 -0.11
CA VAL A 112 -22.28 35.64 0.19
C VAL A 112 -23.55 36.08 -0.53
N SER A 113 -24.55 36.47 0.24
CA SER A 113 -25.60 37.42 -0.14
C SER A 113 -26.41 37.74 1.10
#